data_AF-A0A1Y3NFA8-F1
#
_entry.id   AF-A0A1Y3NFA8-F1
#
_cell.length_a   1.000
_cell.length_b   1.000
_cell.length_c   1.000
_cell.angle_alpha   90.00
_cell.angle_beta   90.00
_cell.angle_gamma   90.00
#
_symmetry.space_group_name_H-M   'P 1'
#
loop_
_entity.id
_entity.type
_entity.pdbx_description
1 polymer ?
#
loop_
_entity_poly.entity_id
_entity_poly.type
_entity_poly.pdbx_seq_one_letter_code
_entity_poly.pdbx_strand_id
1 'polypeptide(L)'
;NFQLIPLLRIIMARYNRRRQKLKTVNTIEDVVELLKKSNNIIVLTGAGVSVSCGIPDFRSENGVYSRLDEFDLDEPQQMFDMEYFRICPQTFYSFAHELYPSNYEPSPSHKFIKLLEDKGKLLRNYTQNIDTLEQKAGITRMVQCHGSFAYASCIRCGYKVPGNYIEEAIFKK
;
A
#
# COMPACT_ATOMS: atom_id res chain seq x y z
N ASN A 1 23.48 -15.23 36.49
CA ASN A 1 23.40 -13.90 35.85
C ASN A 1 22.06 -13.80 35.12
N PHE A 2 21.01 -13.33 35.82
CA PHE A 2 19.60 -13.39 35.37
C PHE A 2 19.14 -12.16 34.57
N GLN A 3 19.98 -11.14 34.45
CA GLN A 3 19.63 -9.87 33.77
C GLN A 3 19.37 -10.03 32.26
N LEU A 4 19.88 -11.10 31.63
CA LEU A 4 19.73 -11.33 30.19
C LEU A 4 18.47 -12.14 29.81
N ILE A 5 17.72 -12.68 30.78
CA ILE A 5 16.53 -13.50 30.51
C ILE A 5 15.45 -12.76 29.69
N PRO A 6 15.12 -11.48 29.97
CA PRO A 6 14.16 -10.74 29.14
C PRO A 6 14.60 -10.62 27.68
N LEU A 7 15.89 -10.34 27.45
CA LEU A 7 16.46 -10.25 26.11
C LEU A 7 16.38 -11.60 25.39
N LEU A 8 16.72 -12.69 26.08
CA LEU A 8 16.61 -14.05 25.55
C LEU A 8 15.16 -14.39 25.16
N ARG A 9 14.17 -14.00 25.98
CA ARG A 9 12.74 -14.20 25.65
C ARG A 9 12.35 -13.45 24.38
N ILE A 10 12.80 -12.21 24.18
CA ILE A 10 12.54 -11.45 22.96
C ILE A 10 13.16 -12.14 21.74
N ILE A 11 14.41 -12.59 21.85
CA ILE A 11 15.12 -13.28 20.77
C ILE A 11 14.42 -14.60 20.43
N MET A 12 14.08 -15.41 21.44
CA MET A 12 13.36 -16.67 21.25
C MET A 12 11.98 -16.45 20.62
N ALA A 13 11.24 -15.43 21.07
CA ALA A 13 9.95 -15.09 20.47
C ALA A 13 10.11 -14.68 19.00
N ARG A 14 11.13 -13.88 18.65
CA ARG A 14 11.43 -13.53 17.25
C ARG A 14 11.82 -14.74 16.43
N TYR A 15 12.66 -15.62 16.96
CA TYR A 15 13.10 -16.84 16.28
C TYR A 15 11.93 -17.79 16.02
N ASN A 16 11.09 -18.03 17.03
CA ASN A 16 9.95 -18.93 16.94
C ASN A 16 8.83 -18.39 16.03
N ARG A 17 8.71 -17.06 15.89
CA ARG A 17 7.73 -16.43 14.98
C ARG A 17 8.19 -16.40 13.52
N ARG A 18 9.47 -16.63 13.22
CA ARG A 18 9.96 -16.61 11.84
C ARG A 18 9.45 -17.83 11.09
N ARG A 19 8.79 -17.58 9.96
CA ARG A 19 8.45 -18.61 8.99
C ARG A 19 9.73 -19.30 8.51
N GLN A 20 9.81 -20.62 8.66
CA GLN A 20 10.89 -21.42 8.10
C GLN A 20 10.68 -21.59 6.59
N LYS A 21 11.74 -21.40 5.79
CA LYS A 21 11.71 -21.60 4.34
C LYS A 21 11.46 -23.09 4.05
N LEU A 22 10.57 -23.38 3.11
CA LEU A 22 10.35 -24.74 2.64
C LEU A 22 11.56 -25.21 1.81
N LYS A 23 12.15 -26.34 2.20
CA LYS A 23 13.33 -26.90 1.50
C LYS A 23 13.01 -27.40 0.09
N THR A 24 11.73 -27.63 -0.22
CA THR A 24 11.25 -28.21 -1.47
C THR A 24 10.89 -27.20 -2.56
N VAL A 25 10.94 -25.90 -2.27
CA VAL A 25 10.54 -24.83 -3.22
C VAL A 25 11.68 -23.83 -3.33
N ASN A 26 12.41 -23.87 -4.45
CA ASN A 26 13.63 -23.08 -4.63
C ASN A 26 13.81 -22.49 -6.03
N THR A 27 13.17 -23.02 -7.07
CA THR A 27 13.37 -22.56 -8.46
C THR A 27 12.14 -21.83 -9.01
N ILE A 28 12.29 -21.23 -10.19
CA ILE A 28 11.17 -20.58 -10.90
C ILE A 28 10.15 -21.63 -11.35
N GLU A 29 10.60 -22.82 -11.75
CA GLU A 29 9.75 -23.94 -12.13
C GLU A 29 8.85 -24.36 -10.97
N ASP A 30 9.38 -24.39 -9.74
CA ASP A 30 8.58 -24.67 -8.54
C ASP A 30 7.48 -23.63 -8.34
N VAL A 31 7.78 -22.33 -8.57
CA VAL A 31 6.78 -21.25 -8.49
C VAL A 31 5.70 -21.41 -9.55
N VAL A 32 6.09 -21.71 -10.79
CA VAL A 32 5.14 -21.94 -11.89
C VAL A 32 4.23 -23.12 -11.57
N GLU A 33 4.77 -24.20 -11.02
CA GLU A 33 4.00 -25.38 -10.63
C GLU A 33 3.04 -25.09 -9.46
N LEU A 34 3.48 -24.31 -8.48
CA LEU A 34 2.63 -23.83 -7.39
C LEU A 34 1.47 -22.96 -7.92
N LEU A 35 1.74 -22.05 -8.86
CA LEU A 35 0.70 -21.21 -9.48
C LEU A 35 -0.32 -22.04 -10.26
N LYS A 36 0.13 -23.08 -10.98
CA LYS A 36 -0.76 -24.00 -11.72
C LYS A 36 -1.68 -24.77 -10.76
N LYS A 37 -1.13 -25.34 -9.69
CA LYS A 37 -1.85 -26.19 -8.73
C LYS A 37 -2.71 -25.43 -7.72
N SER A 38 -2.35 -24.21 -7.37
CA SER A 38 -3.05 -23.44 -6.34
C SER A 38 -4.35 -22.82 -6.85
N ASN A 39 -5.39 -22.86 -6.01
CA ASN A 39 -6.70 -22.23 -6.28
C ASN A 39 -7.09 -21.16 -5.24
N ASN A 40 -6.29 -20.99 -4.18
CA ASN A 40 -6.54 -20.03 -3.12
C ASN A 40 -5.29 -19.15 -2.91
N ILE A 41 -4.95 -18.35 -3.92
CA ILE A 41 -3.75 -17.51 -3.90
C ILE A 41 -4.05 -16.20 -3.19
N ILE A 42 -3.26 -15.89 -2.16
CA ILE A 42 -3.22 -14.56 -1.56
C ILE A 42 -2.09 -13.78 -2.22
N VAL A 43 -2.41 -12.58 -2.71
CA VAL A 43 -1.42 -11.63 -3.19
C VAL A 43 -1.33 -10.48 -2.20
N LEU A 44 -0.11 -10.08 -1.84
CA LEU A 44 0.15 -8.88 -1.04
C LEU A 44 0.92 -7.89 -1.92
N THR A 45 0.34 -6.71 -2.13
CA THR A 45 0.88 -5.66 -3.01
C THR A 45 1.18 -4.39 -2.24
N GLY A 46 2.18 -3.65 -2.72
CA GLY A 46 2.59 -2.33 -2.22
C GLY A 46 3.13 -1.48 -3.37
N ALA A 47 3.71 -0.31 -3.07
CA ALA A 47 3.97 0.74 -4.07
C ALA A 47 4.74 0.27 -5.31
N GLY A 48 5.61 -0.74 -5.17
CA GLY A 48 6.40 -1.31 -6.27
C GLY A 48 5.59 -1.78 -7.49
N VAL A 49 4.32 -2.17 -7.33
CA VAL A 49 3.49 -2.56 -8.49
C VAL A 49 3.03 -1.37 -9.34
N SER A 50 3.10 -0.15 -8.79
CA SER A 50 2.63 1.10 -9.39
C SER A 50 3.76 2.02 -9.86
N VAL A 51 5.03 1.75 -9.52
CA VAL A 51 6.18 2.56 -9.95
C VAL A 51 6.26 2.71 -11.46
N SER A 52 6.02 1.61 -12.20
CA SER A 52 6.00 1.62 -13.67
C SER A 52 4.79 2.36 -14.29
N CYS A 53 3.79 2.72 -13.48
CA CYS A 53 2.63 3.49 -13.91
C CYS A 53 2.90 5.00 -13.91
N GLY A 54 4.05 5.46 -13.41
CA GLY A 54 4.37 6.88 -13.27
C GLY A 54 3.98 7.48 -11.91
N ILE A 55 3.54 6.64 -10.97
CA ILE A 55 3.31 7.03 -9.58
C ILE A 55 4.64 6.92 -8.82
N PRO A 56 5.20 8.03 -8.31
CA PRO A 56 6.40 7.96 -7.49
C PRO A 56 6.10 7.16 -6.23
N ASP A 57 7.05 6.32 -5.80
CA ASP A 57 6.93 5.71 -4.49
C ASP A 57 7.23 6.73 -3.38
N PHE A 58 6.97 6.35 -2.14
CA PHE A 58 7.22 7.23 -1.02
C PHE A 58 8.70 7.30 -0.64
N ARG A 59 9.44 6.20 -0.80
CA ARG A 59 10.69 5.94 -0.06
C ARG A 59 11.95 5.89 -0.92
N SER A 60 11.85 5.83 -2.25
CA SER A 60 13.06 5.83 -3.09
C SER A 60 13.76 7.19 -3.02
N GLU A 61 14.99 7.25 -3.55
CA GLU A 61 15.82 8.46 -3.58
C GLU A 61 15.08 9.67 -4.19
N ASN A 62 14.25 9.43 -5.22
CA ASN A 62 13.40 10.44 -5.86
C ASN A 62 11.92 10.36 -5.43
N GLY A 63 11.64 9.74 -4.28
CA GLY A 63 10.28 9.52 -3.77
C GLY A 63 9.63 10.79 -3.22
N VAL A 64 8.40 10.68 -2.72
CA VAL A 64 7.70 11.82 -2.11
C VAL A 64 8.47 12.37 -0.90
N TYR A 65 9.09 11.49 -0.10
CA TYR A 65 9.73 11.90 1.15
C TYR A 65 10.96 12.80 0.97
N SER A 66 11.68 12.70 -0.16
CA SER A 66 12.84 13.56 -0.43
C SER A 66 12.49 14.97 -0.89
N ARG A 67 11.19 15.28 -1.04
CA ARG A 67 10.68 16.60 -1.44
C ARG A 67 9.98 17.36 -0.29
N LEU A 68 9.99 16.79 0.92
CA LEU A 68 9.26 17.33 2.07
C LEU A 68 10.10 18.20 3.00
N ASP A 69 11.35 18.51 2.63
CA ASP A 69 12.28 19.33 3.44
C ASP A 69 11.69 20.70 3.81
N GLU A 70 10.70 21.20 3.07
CA GLU A 70 10.02 22.48 3.31
C GLU A 70 9.06 22.47 4.52
N PHE A 71 8.67 21.30 5.04
CA PHE A 71 7.62 21.17 6.07
C PHE A 71 8.14 20.96 7.51
N ASP A 72 9.45 21.05 7.73
CA ASP A 72 10.12 20.86 9.04
C ASP A 72 9.59 19.63 9.80
N LEU A 73 9.47 18.51 9.09
CA LEU A 73 9.01 17.24 9.64
C LEU A 73 10.17 16.52 10.32
N ASP A 74 9.96 16.00 11.53
CA ASP A 74 10.95 15.14 12.21
C ASP A 74 11.17 13.85 11.40
N GLU A 75 10.09 13.34 10.81
CA GLU A 75 10.07 12.11 10.01
C GLU A 75 9.04 12.26 8.88
N PRO A 76 9.36 11.88 7.62
CA PRO A 76 8.44 12.03 6.49
C PRO A 76 7.07 11.37 6.68
N GLN A 77 7.01 10.28 7.46
CA GLN A 77 5.76 9.57 7.77
C GLN A 77 4.75 10.41 8.56
N GLN A 78 5.19 11.48 9.23
CA GLN A 78 4.32 12.41 9.97
C GLN A 78 3.25 13.05 9.05
N MET A 79 3.49 13.13 7.74
CA MET A 79 2.51 13.62 6.77
C MET A 79 1.20 12.80 6.72
N PHE A 80 1.24 11.53 7.17
CA PHE A 80 0.09 10.63 7.26
C PHE A 80 -0.37 10.40 8.70
N ASP A 81 0.21 11.12 9.66
CA ASP A 81 -0.20 11.05 11.06
C ASP A 81 -1.48 11.87 11.29
N MET A 82 -2.48 11.25 11.93
CA MET A 82 -3.78 11.88 12.14
C MET A 82 -3.72 13.04 13.15
N GLU A 83 -2.86 12.97 14.16
CA GLU A 83 -2.70 14.06 15.12
C GLU A 83 -1.96 15.24 14.47
N TYR A 84 -0.96 14.97 13.63
CA TYR A 84 -0.32 16.01 12.84
C TYR A 84 -1.30 16.65 11.83
N PHE A 85 -2.10 15.85 11.13
CA PHE A 85 -3.12 16.35 10.19
C PHE A 85 -4.16 17.27 10.85
N ARG A 86 -4.49 17.04 12.13
CA ARG A 86 -5.40 17.93 12.88
C ARG A 86 -4.81 19.31 13.15
N ILE A 87 -3.49 19.39 13.29
CA ILE A 87 -2.76 20.63 13.58
C ILE A 87 -2.40 21.35 12.28
N CYS A 88 -1.94 20.60 11.28
CA CYS A 88 -1.29 21.10 10.06
C CYS A 88 -1.78 20.32 8.81
N PRO A 89 -3.07 20.39 8.45
CA PRO A 89 -3.63 19.62 7.33
C PRO A 89 -3.01 20.03 5.97
N GLN A 90 -2.49 21.25 5.85
CA GLN A 90 -1.83 21.74 4.64
C GLN A 90 -0.64 20.88 4.22
N THR A 91 0.07 20.25 5.15
CA THR A 91 1.18 19.36 4.82
C THR A 91 0.69 18.15 4.04
N PHE A 92 -0.46 17.55 4.40
CA PHE A 92 -1.05 16.46 3.61
C PHE A 92 -1.51 16.96 2.24
N TYR A 93 -2.21 18.10 2.21
CA TYR A 93 -2.79 18.61 0.97
C TYR A 93 -1.76 19.16 -0.02
N SER A 94 -0.56 19.55 0.43
CA SER A 94 0.51 20.03 -0.45
C SER A 94 0.97 18.98 -1.47
N PHE A 95 0.86 17.68 -1.14
CA PHE A 95 1.19 16.57 -2.05
C PHE A 95 -0.02 15.70 -2.42
N ALA A 96 -1.19 15.88 -1.79
CA ALA A 96 -2.36 15.03 -2.03
C ALA A 96 -2.75 14.94 -3.52
N HIS A 97 -2.53 16.02 -4.29
CA HIS A 97 -2.78 16.06 -5.74
C HIS A 97 -1.92 15.07 -6.54
N GLU A 98 -0.73 14.72 -6.06
CA GLU A 98 0.16 13.73 -6.70
C GLU A 98 -0.28 12.28 -6.42
N LEU A 99 -0.98 12.07 -5.30
CA LEU A 99 -1.50 10.76 -4.91
C LEU A 99 -2.94 10.52 -5.40
N TYR A 100 -3.64 11.60 -5.75
CA TYR A 100 -5.02 11.52 -6.20
C TYR A 100 -5.10 10.63 -7.45
N PRO A 101 -6.12 9.73 -7.55
CA PRO A 101 -6.27 8.81 -8.67
C PRO A 101 -6.19 9.54 -10.00
N SER A 102 -5.03 9.44 -10.64
CA SER A 102 -4.71 10.16 -11.87
C SER A 102 -4.98 9.24 -13.07
N ASN A 103 -4.86 9.77 -14.29
CA ASN A 103 -5.06 9.02 -15.53
C ASN A 103 -4.04 7.88 -15.77
N TYR A 104 -3.38 7.36 -14.74
CA TYR A 104 -2.42 6.28 -14.82
C TYR A 104 -3.08 4.96 -15.22
N GLU A 105 -2.37 4.16 -16.02
CA GLU A 105 -2.84 2.86 -16.50
C GLU A 105 -2.29 1.73 -15.62
N PRO A 106 -3.08 0.68 -15.33
CA PRO A 106 -2.61 -0.44 -14.54
C PRO A 106 -1.41 -1.17 -15.17
N SER A 107 -0.39 -1.46 -14.35
CA SER A 107 0.80 -2.19 -14.77
C SER A 107 0.53 -3.66 -15.14
N PRO A 108 1.48 -4.36 -15.79
CA PRO A 108 1.38 -5.80 -16.02
C PRO A 108 1.14 -6.62 -14.75
N SER A 109 1.65 -6.17 -13.60
CA SER A 109 1.42 -6.82 -12.30
C SER A 109 -0.06 -6.77 -11.90
N HIS A 110 -0.73 -5.63 -12.10
CA HIS A 110 -2.17 -5.50 -11.86
C HIS A 110 -2.96 -6.43 -12.79
N LYS A 111 -2.61 -6.44 -14.08
CA LYS A 111 -3.23 -7.31 -15.09
C LYS A 111 -3.02 -8.80 -14.77
N PHE A 112 -1.88 -9.18 -14.22
CA PHE A 112 -1.62 -10.54 -13.76
C PHE A 112 -2.49 -10.94 -12.57
N ILE A 113 -2.67 -10.05 -11.59
CA ILE A 113 -3.57 -10.30 -10.46
C ILE A 113 -5.01 -10.45 -10.95
N LYS A 114 -5.44 -9.60 -11.90
CA LYS A 114 -6.74 -9.74 -12.56
C LYS A 114 -6.88 -11.09 -13.28
N LEU A 115 -5.84 -11.53 -14.00
CA LEU A 115 -5.83 -12.84 -14.64
C LEU A 115 -5.98 -14.01 -13.64
N LEU A 116 -5.36 -13.91 -12.46
CA LEU A 116 -5.54 -14.91 -11.38
C LEU A 116 -6.99 -14.94 -10.89
N GLU A 117 -7.64 -13.78 -10.79
CA GLU A 117 -9.06 -13.67 -10.43
C GLU A 117 -9.96 -14.29 -11.49
N ASP A 118 -9.76 -13.94 -12.76
CA ASP A 118 -10.56 -14.42 -13.89
C ASP A 118 -10.43 -15.94 -14.07
N LYS A 119 -9.29 -16.51 -13.68
CA LYS A 119 -9.06 -17.97 -13.64
C LYS A 119 -9.59 -18.64 -12.37
N GLY A 120 -10.26 -17.91 -11.47
CA GLY A 120 -10.80 -18.43 -10.22
C GLY A 120 -9.75 -18.85 -9.19
N LYS A 121 -8.50 -18.38 -9.33
CA LYS A 121 -7.37 -18.78 -8.47
C LYS A 121 -7.04 -17.78 -7.38
N LEU A 122 -7.43 -16.52 -7.55
CA LEU A 122 -7.21 -15.47 -6.56
C LEU A 122 -8.18 -15.65 -5.38
N LEU A 123 -7.66 -15.88 -4.18
CA LEU A 123 -8.46 -15.81 -2.96
C LEU A 123 -8.71 -14.34 -2.59
N ARG A 124 -7.63 -13.55 -2.51
CA ARG A 124 -7.68 -12.11 -2.19
C ARG A 124 -6.38 -11.41 -2.58
N ASN A 125 -6.47 -10.17 -3.06
CA ASN A 125 -5.37 -9.22 -3.13
C ASN A 125 -5.45 -8.24 -1.94
N TYR A 126 -4.48 -8.26 -1.05
CA TYR A 126 -4.33 -7.24 -0.02
C TYR A 126 -3.36 -6.18 -0.54
N THR A 127 -3.82 -4.95 -0.75
CA THR A 127 -2.99 -3.86 -1.23
C THR A 127 -2.75 -2.83 -0.13
N GLN A 128 -1.51 -2.39 -0.02
CA GLN A 128 -1.12 -1.23 0.79
C GLN A 128 -1.26 0.09 0.03
N ASN A 129 -1.56 0.02 -1.28
CA ASN A 129 -1.66 1.19 -2.14
C ASN A 129 -3.02 1.88 -1.95
N ILE A 130 -3.00 3.20 -2.16
CA ILE A 130 -4.18 4.07 -2.12
C ILE A 130 -4.52 4.65 -3.50
N ASP A 131 -3.72 4.32 -4.52
CA ASP A 131 -3.78 4.85 -5.89
C ASP A 131 -5.00 4.36 -6.71
N THR A 132 -5.69 3.33 -6.22
CA THR A 132 -6.90 2.71 -6.83
C THR A 132 -6.67 2.02 -8.18
N LEU A 133 -5.44 1.75 -8.59
CA LEU A 133 -5.15 1.07 -9.86
C LEU A 133 -5.67 -0.36 -9.91
N GLU A 134 -5.86 -1.02 -8.76
CA GLU A 134 -6.52 -2.32 -8.70
C GLU A 134 -7.98 -2.26 -9.14
N GLN A 135 -8.70 -1.18 -8.80
CA GLN A 135 -10.08 -0.95 -9.24
C GLN A 135 -10.12 -0.75 -10.75
N LYS A 136 -9.22 0.09 -11.27
CA LYS A 136 -9.09 0.34 -12.72
C LYS A 136 -8.72 -0.92 -13.50
N ALA A 137 -7.93 -1.82 -12.91
CA ALA A 137 -7.62 -3.15 -13.46
C ALA A 137 -8.80 -4.14 -13.40
N GLY A 138 -9.92 -3.76 -12.76
CA GLY A 138 -11.10 -4.61 -12.61
C GLY A 138 -10.94 -5.71 -11.56
N ILE A 139 -9.99 -5.58 -10.62
CA ILE A 139 -9.79 -6.56 -9.55
C ILE A 139 -10.87 -6.35 -8.49
N THR A 140 -11.72 -7.35 -8.28
CA THR A 140 -12.85 -7.24 -7.34
C THR A 140 -12.56 -7.87 -5.98
N ARG A 141 -11.77 -8.94 -5.95
CA ARG A 141 -11.36 -9.68 -4.75
C ARG A 141 -10.16 -9.03 -4.10
N MET A 142 -10.30 -7.77 -3.71
CA MET A 142 -9.24 -7.01 -3.05
C MET A 142 -9.64 -6.45 -1.68
N VAL A 143 -8.64 -6.07 -0.90
CA VAL A 143 -8.75 -5.30 0.35
C VAL A 143 -7.73 -4.17 0.27
N GLN A 144 -8.21 -2.93 0.34
CA GLN A 144 -7.37 -1.73 0.43
C GLN A 144 -7.03 -1.50 1.91
N CYS A 145 -5.90 -2.04 2.35
CA CYS A 145 -5.51 -2.09 3.76
C CYS A 145 -5.33 -0.70 4.38
N HIS A 146 -4.93 0.28 3.58
CA HIS A 146 -4.71 1.66 3.99
C HIS A 146 -5.80 2.63 3.47
N GLY A 147 -6.94 2.10 3.03
CA GLY A 147 -8.03 2.90 2.45
C GLY A 147 -7.76 3.34 1.02
N SER A 148 -8.50 4.35 0.57
CA SER A 148 -8.38 4.93 -0.77
C SER A 148 -9.03 6.31 -0.83
N PHE A 149 -8.80 7.02 -1.93
CA PHE A 149 -9.48 8.29 -2.23
C PHE A 149 -10.95 8.13 -2.66
N ALA A 150 -11.55 6.94 -2.52
CA ALA A 150 -12.95 6.71 -2.93
C ALA A 150 -13.95 7.63 -2.18
N TYR A 151 -13.64 7.99 -0.93
CA TYR A 151 -14.46 8.87 -0.11
C TYR A 151 -13.59 9.78 0.76
N ALA A 152 -14.13 10.95 1.12
CA ALA A 152 -13.59 11.82 2.14
C ALA A 152 -14.60 11.96 3.29
N SER A 153 -14.12 12.22 4.51
CA SER A 153 -14.99 12.41 5.68
C SER A 153 -14.50 13.57 6.53
N CYS A 154 -15.42 14.43 6.97
CA CYS A 154 -15.09 15.52 7.87
C CYS A 154 -14.58 14.96 9.21
N ILE A 155 -13.39 15.39 9.64
CA ILE A 155 -12.74 14.92 10.88
C ILE A 155 -13.46 15.35 12.16
N ARG A 156 -14.44 16.27 12.07
CA ARG A 156 -15.21 16.79 13.20
C ARG A 156 -16.58 16.13 13.34
N CYS A 157 -17.36 16.08 12.26
CA CYS A 157 -18.74 15.59 12.29
C CYS A 157 -18.95 14.24 11.59
N GLY A 158 -17.94 13.70 10.91
CA GLY A 158 -18.03 12.43 10.18
C GLY A 158 -18.86 12.49 8.90
N TYR A 159 -19.33 13.66 8.47
CA TYR A 159 -20.05 13.81 7.19
C TYR A 159 -19.17 13.32 6.04
N LYS A 160 -19.69 12.36 5.29
CA LYS A 160 -18.95 11.61 4.27
C LYS A 160 -19.42 12.02 2.88
N VAL A 161 -18.45 12.31 2.02
CA VAL A 161 -18.68 12.64 0.61
C VAL A 161 -17.90 11.68 -0.30
N PRO A 162 -18.35 11.44 -1.53
CA PRO A 162 -17.53 10.84 -2.57
C PRO A 162 -16.20 11.60 -2.75
N GLY A 163 -15.10 10.90 -3.04
CA GLY A 163 -13.78 11.53 -3.16
C GLY A 163 -13.70 12.62 -4.21
N ASN A 164 -14.38 12.43 -5.35
CA ASN A 164 -14.46 13.41 -6.43
C ASN A 164 -15.11 14.75 -6.01
N TYR A 165 -15.83 14.79 -4.89
CA TYR A 165 -16.37 16.04 -4.34
C TYR A 165 -15.27 17.02 -3.90
N ILE A 166 -14.10 16.51 -3.46
CA ILE A 166 -12.98 17.34 -2.99
C ILE A 166 -11.85 17.48 -4.03
N GLU A 167 -12.03 16.90 -5.22
CA GLU A 167 -11.00 16.84 -6.26
C GLU A 167 -10.52 18.24 -6.67
N GLU A 168 -11.45 19.12 -7.05
CA GLU A 168 -11.10 20.48 -7.47
C GLU A 168 -10.33 21.22 -6.36
N ALA A 169 -10.70 21.03 -5.09
CA ALA A 169 -10.01 21.63 -3.96
C ALA A 169 -8.60 21.06 -3.73
N ILE A 170 -8.38 19.77 -4.01
CA ILE A 170 -7.05 19.14 -3.93
C ILE A 170 -6.11 19.68 -5.02
N PHE A 171 -6.63 19.93 -6.23
CA PHE A 171 -5.83 20.40 -7.37
C PHE A 171 -5.62 21.92 -7.42
N LYS A 172 -6.40 22.69 -6.65
CA LYS A 172 -6.30 24.15 -6.60
C LYS A 172 -5.12 24.56 -5.70
N LYS A 173 -4.00 24.94 -6.32
CA LYS A 173 -2.83 25.53 -5.66
C LYS A 173 -3.16 26.89 -5.05
#